data_AF-A0A3P6A3J9-F1
#
_entry.id   AF-A0A3P6A3J9-F1
#
_cell.length_a   1.000
_cell.length_b   1.000
_cell.length_c   1.000
_cell.angle_alpha   90.00
_cell.angle_beta   90.00
_cell.angle_gamma   90.00
#
_symmetry.space_group_name_H-M   'P 1'
#
loop_
_entity.id
_entity.type
_entity.pdbx_description
1 polymer ?
#
loop_
_entity_poly.entity_id
_entity_poly.type
_entity_poly.pdbx_seq_one_letter_code
_entity_poly.pdbx_strand_id
1 'polypeptide(L)'
;MWTRTSVEFDPYMERKAFDETKEGVKGLVDAKITEVPRIFHAPKDALTDKKPSVPDLAIPIIDFASVHVDTASREAVVEKVKHAAEKWGFFQVINHGIPLNVLKEIEDGGRRFHEEDPEVKKRYFSRDLANKNFVYHSNFDLYTIC
;
A
#
# COMPACT_ATOMS: atom_id res chain seq x y z
N MET A 1 3.56 23.00 43.92
CA MET A 1 4.53 22.13 43.22
C MET A 1 3.75 21.09 42.44
N TRP A 2 3.74 21.16 41.12
CA TRP A 2 3.19 20.08 40.28
C TRP A 2 4.15 19.87 39.11
N THR A 3 5.03 18.89 39.23
CA THR A 3 5.77 18.39 38.07
C THR A 3 4.89 17.35 37.41
N ARG A 4 4.14 17.77 36.39
CA ARG A 4 3.59 16.83 35.41
C ARG A 4 4.79 16.38 34.58
N THR A 5 5.42 15.29 35.00
CA THR A 5 6.48 14.63 34.23
C THR A 5 5.85 14.24 32.89
N SER A 6 6.08 15.04 31.85
CA SER A 6 5.82 14.60 30.50
C SER A 6 6.71 13.38 30.31
N VAL A 7 6.11 12.19 30.25
CA VAL A 7 6.83 10.99 29.82
C VAL A 7 7.48 11.37 28.49
N GLU A 8 8.81 11.39 28.49
CA GLU A 8 9.59 11.74 27.31
C GLU A 8 9.19 10.78 26.19
N PHE A 9 8.72 11.34 25.08
CA PHE A 9 8.23 10.53 23.97
C PHE A 9 9.44 9.93 23.27
N ASP A 10 9.57 8.61 23.34
CA ASP A 10 10.54 7.86 22.55
C ASP A 10 9.83 7.18 21.36
N PRO A 11 9.98 7.72 20.13
CA PRO A 11 9.37 7.12 18.94
C PRO A 11 9.84 5.68 18.70
N TYR A 12 11.06 5.31 19.15
CA TYR A 12 11.53 3.93 19.04
C TYR A 12 10.71 2.98 19.90
N MET A 13 10.41 3.37 21.14
CA MET A 13 9.61 2.53 22.04
C MET A 13 8.16 2.38 21.55
N GLU A 14 7.57 3.44 21.00
CA GLU A 14 6.23 3.35 20.40
C GLU A 14 6.23 2.43 19.15
N ARG A 15 7.24 2.54 18.28
CA ARG A 15 7.41 1.63 17.13
C ARG A 15 7.56 0.18 17.56
N LYS A 16 8.41 -0.08 18.56
CA LYS A 16 8.66 -1.41 19.10
C LYS A 16 7.40 -2.01 19.70
N ALA A 17 6.67 -1.26 20.51
CA ALA A 17 5.40 -1.70 21.08
C ALA A 17 4.36 -2.01 20.00
N PHE A 18 4.23 -1.15 18.98
CA PHE A 18 3.35 -1.40 17.83
C PHE A 18 3.74 -2.67 17.07
N ASP A 19 5.03 -2.87 16.79
CA ASP A 19 5.53 -4.01 16.03
C ASP A 19 5.40 -5.33 16.78
N GLU A 20 5.61 -5.32 18.09
CA GLU A 20 5.49 -6.50 18.97
C GLU A 20 4.07 -7.04 19.04
N THR A 21 3.04 -6.21 18.77
CA THR A 21 1.67 -6.70 18.61
C THR A 21 1.55 -7.68 17.45
N LYS A 22 2.35 -7.48 16.38
CA LYS A 22 2.28 -8.23 15.11
C LYS A 22 0.91 -8.19 14.42
N GLU A 23 0.07 -7.23 14.80
CA GLU A 23 -1.30 -7.08 14.29
C GLU A 23 -1.42 -5.93 13.27
N GLY A 24 -0.37 -5.11 13.17
CA GLY A 24 -0.31 -3.99 12.24
C GLY A 24 -1.38 -2.93 12.50
N VAL A 25 -1.62 -2.07 11.52
CA VAL A 25 -2.59 -0.97 11.65
C VAL A 25 -4.04 -1.48 11.79
N LYS A 26 -4.35 -2.68 11.29
CA LYS A 26 -5.68 -3.28 11.47
C LYS A 26 -5.95 -3.56 12.96
N GLY A 27 -4.97 -4.08 13.70
CA GLY A 27 -5.12 -4.30 15.15
C GLY A 27 -5.44 -3.01 15.91
N LEU A 28 -4.88 -1.87 15.48
CA LEU A 28 -5.22 -0.56 16.05
C LEU A 28 -6.69 -0.17 15.78
N VAL A 29 -7.17 -0.40 14.55
CA VAL A 29 -8.56 -0.13 14.16
C VAL A 29 -9.52 -1.05 14.94
N ASP A 30 -9.22 -2.34 15.01
CA ASP A 30 -10.03 -3.33 15.72
C ASP A 30 -10.07 -3.03 17.24
N ALA A 31 -8.99 -2.51 17.81
CA ALA A 31 -8.90 -2.03 19.19
C ALA A 31 -9.64 -0.70 19.45
N LYS A 32 -10.20 -0.07 18.41
CA LYS A 32 -10.99 1.17 18.49
C LYS A 32 -10.24 2.31 19.19
N ILE A 33 -8.97 2.49 18.85
CA ILE A 33 -8.17 3.60 19.37
C ILE A 33 -8.84 4.95 19.06
N THR A 34 -8.73 5.90 19.98
CA THR A 34 -9.33 7.24 19.83
C THR A 34 -8.37 8.28 19.29
N GLU A 35 -7.06 8.00 19.32
CA GLU A 35 -6.00 8.88 18.84
C GLU A 35 -5.00 8.09 18.00
N VAL A 36 -4.55 8.68 16.89
CA VAL A 36 -3.52 8.08 16.02
C VAL A 36 -2.17 8.06 16.76
N PRO A 37 -1.46 6.91 16.82
CA PRO A 37 -0.14 6.85 17.43
C PRO A 37 0.83 7.83 16.78
N ARG A 38 1.71 8.45 17.57
CA ARG A 38 2.55 9.55 17.10
C ARG A 38 3.55 9.10 16.04
N ILE A 39 3.91 7.82 16.01
CA ILE A 39 4.70 7.19 14.94
C ILE A 39 4.08 7.30 13.54
N PHE A 40 2.77 7.58 13.40
CA PHE A 40 2.10 7.79 12.11
C PHE A 40 1.88 9.27 11.77
N HIS A 41 2.30 10.19 12.63
CA HIS A 41 2.19 11.61 12.33
C HIS A 41 3.23 12.00 11.28
N ALA A 42 2.76 12.40 10.09
CA ALA A 42 3.63 12.94 9.07
C ALA A 42 4.30 14.24 9.57
N PRO A 43 5.60 14.48 9.27
CA PRO A 43 6.24 15.76 9.53
C PRO A 43 5.47 16.89 8.88
N LYS A 44 5.36 18.05 9.56
CA LYS A 44 4.64 19.22 9.03
C LYS A 44 5.16 19.66 7.66
N ASP A 45 6.45 19.46 7.38
CA ASP A 45 7.09 19.82 6.11
C ASP A 45 6.76 18.83 4.97
N ALA A 46 6.41 17.58 5.30
CA ALA A 46 5.93 16.59 4.33
C ALA A 46 4.50 16.91 3.84
N LEU A 47 3.76 17.71 4.62
CA LEU A 47 2.41 18.17 4.31
C LEU A 47 2.41 19.54 3.63
N THR A 48 3.55 20.06 3.16
CA THR A 48 3.56 21.26 2.31
C THR A 48 2.54 21.04 1.21
N ASP A 49 1.49 21.87 1.22
CA ASP A 49 0.35 21.81 0.33
C ASP A 49 0.83 21.86 -1.13
N LYS A 50 1.20 20.71 -1.66
CA LYS A 50 1.17 20.45 -3.09
C LYS A 50 -0.32 20.40 -3.43
N LYS A 51 -0.96 21.58 -3.48
CA LYS A 51 -2.12 21.76 -4.34
C LYS A 51 -1.76 21.06 -5.64
N PRO A 52 -2.55 20.12 -6.14
CA PRO A 52 -2.28 19.53 -7.44
C PRO A 52 -2.23 20.68 -8.45
N SER A 53 -1.02 21.10 -8.81
CA SER A 53 -0.76 22.21 -9.73
C SER A 53 -0.82 21.71 -11.16
N VAL A 54 -1.74 20.79 -11.43
CA VAL A 54 -1.96 20.27 -12.77
C VAL A 54 -3.46 20.17 -12.99
N PRO A 55 -4.06 21.12 -13.73
CA PRO A 55 -5.41 20.93 -14.23
C PRO A 55 -5.43 19.71 -15.16
N ASP A 56 -6.39 18.81 -14.96
CA ASP A 56 -6.82 17.75 -15.88
C ASP A 56 -5.75 16.78 -16.43
N LEU A 57 -4.73 16.40 -15.65
CA LEU A 57 -3.92 15.23 -16.01
C LEU A 57 -4.71 13.93 -15.73
N ALA A 58 -5.48 13.47 -16.73
CA ALA A 58 -6.12 12.16 -16.69
C ALA A 58 -5.10 11.05 -16.98
N ILE A 59 -4.94 10.11 -16.04
CA ILE A 59 -4.06 8.94 -16.23
C ILE A 59 -4.48 8.20 -17.52
N PRO A 60 -3.54 7.88 -18.44
CA PRO A 60 -3.87 7.20 -19.68
C PRO A 60 -4.59 5.87 -19.44
N ILE A 61 -5.67 5.62 -20.18
CA ILE A 61 -6.38 4.34 -20.21
C ILE A 61 -6.12 3.69 -21.57
N ILE A 62 -5.60 2.47 -21.57
CA ILE A 62 -5.25 1.72 -22.78
C ILE A 62 -6.20 0.53 -22.93
N ASP A 63 -6.91 0.48 -24.05
CA ASP A 63 -7.80 -0.61 -24.41
C ASP A 63 -7.04 -1.73 -25.13
N PHE A 64 -7.11 -2.95 -24.57
CA PHE A 64 -6.44 -4.13 -25.10
C PHE A 64 -7.35 -5.00 -25.97
N ALA A 65 -8.62 -4.63 -26.18
CA ALA A 65 -9.59 -5.45 -26.94
C ALA A 65 -9.09 -5.85 -28.34
N SER A 66 -8.31 -4.99 -29.01
CA SER A 66 -7.81 -5.22 -30.36
C SER A 66 -6.42 -5.88 -30.42
N VAL A 67 -5.78 -6.16 -29.28
CA VAL A 67 -4.36 -6.61 -29.26
C VAL A 67 -4.14 -7.96 -29.96
N HIS A 68 -5.19 -8.77 -30.08
CA HIS A 68 -5.17 -10.09 -30.71
C HIS A 68 -5.88 -10.14 -32.07
N VAL A 69 -6.33 -9.00 -32.61
CA VAL A 69 -7.06 -8.96 -33.89
C VAL A 69 -6.11 -9.14 -35.07
N ASP A 70 -5.04 -8.35 -35.14
CA ASP A 70 -4.03 -8.40 -36.20
C ASP A 70 -2.74 -7.69 -35.77
N THR A 71 -1.69 -7.79 -36.59
CA THR A 71 -0.36 -7.21 -36.30
C THR A 71 -0.40 -5.68 -36.16
N ALA A 72 -1.12 -4.97 -37.02
CA ALA A 72 -1.18 -3.50 -36.98
C ALA A 72 -1.96 -3.00 -35.76
N SER A 73 -3.07 -3.67 -35.42
CA SER A 73 -3.83 -3.40 -34.19
C SER A 73 -2.98 -3.61 -32.94
N ARG A 74 -2.16 -4.66 -32.92
CA ARG A 74 -1.22 -4.92 -31.81
C ARG A 74 -0.14 -3.85 -31.72
N GLU A 75 0.46 -3.46 -32.84
CA GLU A 75 1.48 -2.39 -32.89
C GLU A 75 0.92 -1.06 -32.36
N ALA A 76 -0.33 -0.72 -32.69
CA ALA A 76 -0.98 0.48 -32.17
C ALA A 76 -1.16 0.46 -30.64
N VAL A 77 -1.47 -0.71 -30.05
CA VAL A 77 -1.53 -0.86 -28.58
C VAL A 77 -0.14 -0.75 -27.95
N VAL A 78 0.88 -1.38 -28.57
CA VAL A 78 2.27 -1.30 -28.09
C VAL A 78 2.78 0.14 -28.08
N GLU A 79 2.50 0.92 -29.13
CA GLU A 79 2.88 2.35 -29.18
C GLU A 79 2.19 3.17 -28.08
N LYS A 80 0.91 2.90 -27.78
CA LYS A 80 0.22 3.54 -26.64
C LYS A 80 0.87 3.20 -25.30
N VAL A 81 1.23 1.94 -25.09
CA VAL A 81 1.92 1.48 -23.86
C VAL A 81 3.27 2.17 -23.73
N LYS A 82 4.06 2.19 -24.80
CA LYS A 82 5.36 2.88 -24.82
C LYS A 82 5.21 4.37 -24.50
N HIS A 83 4.29 5.05 -25.16
CA HIS A 83 4.05 6.48 -24.93
C HIS A 83 3.63 6.76 -23.47
N ALA A 84 2.71 5.97 -22.93
CA ALA A 84 2.27 6.14 -21.55
C ALA A 84 3.40 5.85 -20.54
N ALA A 85 4.17 4.79 -20.76
CA ALA A 85 5.33 4.48 -19.91
C ALA A 85 6.39 5.59 -19.93
N GLU A 86 6.72 6.14 -21.10
CA GLU A 86 7.72 7.20 -21.25
C GLU A 86 7.27 8.56 -20.70
N LYS A 87 5.99 8.92 -20.88
CA LYS A 87 5.48 10.25 -20.51
C LYS A 87 4.89 10.31 -19.11
N TRP A 88 4.30 9.21 -18.65
CA TRP A 88 3.57 9.16 -17.37
C TRP A 88 4.22 8.24 -16.35
N GLY A 89 4.92 7.18 -16.79
CA GLY A 89 5.40 6.12 -15.90
C GLY A 89 4.28 5.26 -15.29
N PHE A 90 3.01 5.53 -15.63
CA PHE A 90 1.83 4.85 -15.11
C PHE A 90 0.65 4.95 -16.08
N PHE A 91 -0.17 3.91 -16.18
CA PHE A 91 -1.37 3.85 -17.01
C PHE A 91 -2.33 2.78 -16.50
N GLN A 92 -3.59 2.88 -16.91
CA GLN A 92 -4.63 1.88 -16.65
C GLN A 92 -4.87 1.04 -17.91
N VAL A 93 -5.27 -0.21 -17.73
CA VAL A 93 -5.61 -1.12 -18.83
C VAL A 93 -7.04 -1.60 -18.69
N ILE A 94 -7.79 -1.60 -19.79
CA ILE A 94 -9.12 -2.22 -19.90
C ILE A 94 -9.12 -3.29 -20.98
N ASN A 95 -10.08 -4.21 -20.92
CA ASN A 95 -10.18 -5.35 -21.84
C ASN A 95 -8.87 -6.18 -21.92
N HIS A 96 -8.17 -6.31 -20.80
CA HIS A 96 -6.92 -7.08 -20.67
C HIS A 96 -7.09 -8.61 -20.79
N GLY A 97 -8.32 -9.10 -20.98
CA GLY A 97 -8.62 -10.52 -21.15
C GLY A 97 -8.66 -11.37 -19.87
N ILE A 98 -8.43 -10.76 -18.69
CA ILE A 98 -8.56 -11.45 -17.40
C ILE A 98 -10.04 -11.42 -17.00
N PRO A 99 -10.67 -12.58 -16.72
CA PRO A 99 -12.07 -12.64 -16.31
C PRO A 99 -12.35 -11.83 -15.03
N LEU A 100 -13.48 -11.14 -14.99
CA LEU A 100 -13.86 -10.30 -13.85
C LEU A 100 -14.04 -11.10 -12.54
N ASN A 101 -14.46 -12.36 -12.62
CA ASN A 101 -14.58 -13.22 -11.43
C ASN A 101 -13.22 -13.48 -10.78
N VAL A 102 -12.15 -13.63 -11.58
CA VAL A 102 -10.79 -13.83 -11.07
C VAL A 102 -10.31 -12.59 -10.31
N LEU A 103 -10.57 -11.38 -10.84
CA LEU A 103 -10.24 -10.14 -10.14
C LEU A 103 -10.97 -10.03 -8.80
N LYS A 104 -12.27 -10.38 -8.79
CA LYS A 104 -13.08 -10.39 -7.57
C LYS A 104 -12.58 -11.41 -6.55
N GLU A 105 -12.22 -12.62 -6.99
CA GLU A 105 -11.69 -13.67 -6.11
C GLU A 105 -10.37 -13.26 -5.45
N ILE A 106 -9.51 -12.51 -6.16
CA ILE A 106 -8.27 -11.94 -5.61
C ILE A 106 -8.59 -10.88 -4.54
N GLU A 107 -9.51 -9.96 -4.81
CA GLU A 107 -9.94 -8.95 -3.83
C GLU A 107 -10.52 -9.61 -2.57
N ASP A 108 -11.45 -10.55 -2.77
CA ASP A 108 -12.10 -11.27 -1.69
C ASP A 108 -11.08 -12.13 -0.92
N GLY A 109 -10.08 -12.71 -1.60
CA GLY A 109 -8.99 -13.44 -0.96
C GLY A 109 -8.11 -12.56 -0.08
N GLY A 110 -7.73 -11.38 -0.57
CA GLY A 110 -6.99 -10.40 0.22
C GLY A 110 -7.77 -9.94 1.46
N ARG A 111 -9.08 -9.70 1.30
CA ARG A 111 -9.99 -9.35 2.40
C ARG A 111 -10.07 -10.48 3.43
N ARG A 112 -10.34 -11.72 2.99
CA ARG A 112 -10.41 -12.89 3.88
C ARG A 112 -9.14 -13.04 4.70
N PHE A 113 -7.96 -13.01 4.07
CA PHE A 113 -6.69 -13.11 4.79
C PHE A 113 -6.55 -12.04 5.88
N HIS A 114 -6.92 -10.79 5.61
CA HIS A 114 -6.78 -9.71 6.60
C HIS A 114 -7.84 -9.77 7.71
N GLU A 115 -9.02 -10.36 7.46
CA GLU A 115 -10.08 -10.58 8.45
C GLU A 115 -9.93 -11.89 9.25
N GLU A 116 -8.98 -12.77 8.88
CA GLU A 116 -8.66 -13.96 9.68
C GLU A 116 -8.21 -13.61 11.11
N ASP A 117 -8.30 -14.61 11.98
CA ASP A 117 -7.81 -14.53 13.36
C ASP A 117 -6.35 -14.01 13.41
N PRO A 118 -6.05 -13.01 14.26
CA PRO A 118 -4.69 -12.49 14.42
C PRO A 118 -3.63 -13.57 14.62
N GLU A 119 -3.93 -14.65 15.35
CA GLU A 119 -3.01 -15.75 15.64
C GLU A 119 -2.63 -16.56 14.39
N VAL A 120 -3.50 -16.59 13.36
CA VAL A 120 -3.17 -17.19 12.07
C VAL A 120 -2.17 -16.30 11.33
N LYS A 121 -2.44 -15.00 11.23
CA LYS A 121 -1.56 -14.03 10.54
C LYS A 121 -0.19 -13.91 11.21
N LYS A 122 -0.13 -13.95 12.54
CA LYS A 122 1.11 -13.87 13.34
C LYS A 122 2.13 -14.96 12.99
N ARG A 123 1.69 -16.13 12.51
CA ARG A 123 2.57 -17.22 12.05
C ARG A 123 3.42 -16.83 10.85
N TYR A 124 2.92 -15.92 10.03
CA TYR A 124 3.60 -15.41 8.85
C TYR A 124 4.34 -14.10 9.12
N PHE A 125 4.20 -13.54 10.34
CA PHE A 125 4.80 -12.26 10.68
C PHE A 125 6.33 -12.36 10.74
N SER A 126 7.04 -11.57 9.95
CA SER A 126 8.51 -11.54 9.90
C SER A 126 9.02 -10.18 9.44
N ARG A 127 10.09 -9.68 10.06
CA ARG A 127 10.91 -8.60 9.48
C ARG A 127 12.13 -9.12 8.73
N ASP A 128 12.48 -10.39 8.92
CA ASP A 128 13.48 -11.06 8.09
C ASP A 128 12.83 -11.54 6.80
N LEU A 129 13.24 -10.93 5.69
CA LEU A 129 12.77 -11.18 4.33
C LEU A 129 13.68 -12.15 3.56
N ALA A 130 14.86 -12.48 4.09
CA ALA A 130 15.90 -13.13 3.30
C ALA A 130 15.60 -14.60 2.98
N ASN A 131 14.66 -15.26 3.67
CA ASN A 131 14.51 -16.71 3.63
C ASN A 131 13.06 -17.23 3.73
N LYS A 132 12.05 -16.46 3.29
CA LYS A 132 10.64 -16.87 3.38
C LYS A 132 9.91 -16.71 2.05
N ASN A 133 9.22 -17.78 1.63
CA ASN A 133 8.35 -17.76 0.44
C ASN A 133 7.12 -16.86 0.62
N PHE A 134 6.71 -16.60 1.87
CA PHE A 134 5.62 -15.70 2.21
C PHE A 134 5.92 -15.00 3.53
N VAL A 135 5.73 -13.68 3.56
CA VAL A 135 5.92 -12.86 4.75
C VAL A 135 4.75 -11.90 4.88
N TYR A 136 4.24 -11.80 6.11
CA TYR A 136 3.34 -10.74 6.53
C TYR A 136 4.12 -9.77 7.43
N HIS A 137 3.94 -8.47 7.27
CA HIS A 137 4.41 -7.46 8.21
C HIS A 137 3.58 -6.18 8.04
N SER A 138 3.78 -5.22 8.93
CA SER A 138 3.11 -3.92 8.86
C SER A 138 3.90 -2.96 7.96
N ASN A 139 4.44 -1.87 8.50
CA ASN A 139 5.25 -0.92 7.75
C ASN A 139 6.65 -1.51 7.45
N PHE A 140 7.01 -1.56 6.17
CA PHE A 140 8.34 -1.99 5.69
C PHE A 140 9.43 -1.11 6.30
N ASP A 141 9.22 0.22 6.27
CA ASP A 141 10.18 1.22 6.74
C ASP A 141 10.05 1.55 8.23
N LEU A 142 9.40 0.69 9.03
CA LEU A 142 9.08 1.04 10.43
C LEU A 142 10.32 1.47 11.22
N TYR A 143 11.46 0.80 11.05
CA TYR A 143 12.72 1.11 11.75
C TYR A 143 13.73 1.85 10.90
N THR A 144 13.39 2.20 9.66
CA THR A 144 14.26 3.01 8.82
C THR A 144 14.25 4.44 9.38
N ILE A 145 15.42 5.00 9.64
CA ILE A 145 15.57 6.39 10.04
C ILE A 145 15.37 7.22 8.77
N CYS A 146 14.34 8.07 8.71
CA CYS A 146 14.20 9.10 7.68
C CYS A 146 15.29 10.16 7.81
#